data_AF-A0AA95FQW7-F1
#
_entry.id   AF-A0AA95FQW7-F1
#
_cell.length_a   1.000
_cell.length_b   1.000
_cell.length_c   1.000
_cell.angle_alpha   90.00
_cell.angle_beta   90.00
_cell.angle_gamma   90.00
#
_symmetry.space_group_name_H-M   'P 1'
#
loop_
_entity.id
_entity.type
_entity.pdbx_description
1 polymer ?
#
loop_
_entity_poly.entity_id
_entity_poly.type
_entity_poly.pdbx_seq_one_letter_code
_entity_poly.pdbx_strand_id
1 'polypeptide(L)'
;MFGIGFPELLVIAFVAVLVFGPDKLPDLARQAAGLVRRGRTIANTVRDELREELGPEYADLELTDLDPRRFVARQVREAVLAADAAEAADADLPPLDAGELPPYDLDAT
;
A
#
# COMPACT_ATOMS: atom_id res chain seq x y z
N MET A 1 20.12 -0.84 -18.27
CA MET A 1 21.34 -1.66 -18.41
C MET A 1 21.03 -3.17 -18.44
N PHE A 2 19.95 -3.62 -19.09
CA PHE A 2 19.76 -5.00 -19.50
C PHE A 2 19.07 -4.99 -20.87
N GLY A 3 19.85 -5.23 -21.93
CA GLY A 3 19.35 -5.39 -23.29
C GLY A 3 19.15 -6.88 -23.56
N ILE A 4 18.13 -7.48 -22.96
CA ILE A 4 17.75 -8.86 -23.28
C ILE A 4 16.83 -8.81 -24.49
N GLY A 5 17.37 -9.22 -25.64
CA GLY A 5 16.60 -9.45 -26.84
C GLY A 5 16.05 -10.87 -26.91
N PHE A 6 15.34 -11.15 -28.00
CA PHE A 6 14.86 -12.49 -28.31
C PHE A 6 16.01 -13.53 -28.43
N PRO A 7 17.17 -13.22 -29.06
CA PRO A 7 18.28 -14.15 -29.15
C PRO A 7 18.85 -14.56 -27.79
N GLU A 8 19.05 -13.59 -26.90
CA GLU A 8 19.59 -13.83 -25.56
C GLU A 8 18.63 -14.69 -24.72
N LEU A 9 17.31 -14.48 -24.86
CA LEU A 9 16.30 -15.31 -24.20
C LEU A 9 16.37 -16.77 -24.66
N LEU A 10 16.58 -17.02 -25.96
CA LEU A 10 16.75 -18.38 -26.49
C LEU A 10 18.00 -19.07 -25.92
N VAL A 11 19.11 -18.35 -25.79
CA VAL A 11 20.33 -18.90 -25.17
C VAL A 11 20.08 -19.29 -23.71
N ILE A 12 19.40 -18.43 -22.95
CA ILE A 12 19.04 -18.72 -21.56
C ILE A 12 18.12 -19.94 -21.47
N ALA A 13 17.10 -20.02 -22.33
CA ALA A 13 16.18 -21.15 -22.38
C ALA A 13 16.92 -22.46 -22.73
N PHE A 14 17.85 -22.41 -23.68
CA PHE A 14 18.66 -23.56 -24.06
C PHE A 14 19.55 -24.05 -22.90
N VAL A 15 20.22 -23.12 -22.21
CA VAL A 15 21.01 -23.46 -21.02
C VAL A 15 20.13 -24.05 -19.91
N ALA A 16 18.95 -23.47 -19.67
CA ALA A 16 18.00 -24.03 -18.70
C ALA A 16 17.58 -25.46 -19.06
N VAL A 17 17.31 -25.74 -20.34
CA VAL A 17 17.00 -27.09 -20.83
C VAL A 17 18.17 -28.05 -20.60
N LEU A 18 19.41 -27.62 -20.82
CA LEU A 18 20.58 -28.47 -20.58
C LEU A 18 20.79 -28.78 -19.09
N VAL A 19 20.57 -27.80 -18.21
CA VAL A 19 20.78 -27.95 -16.76
C VAL A 19 19.69 -28.81 -16.12
N PHE A 20 18.42 -28.53 -16.44
CA PHE A 20 17.28 -29.18 -15.80
C PHE A 20 16.73 -30.36 -16.60
N GLY A 21 16.95 -30.40 -17.91
CA GLY A 21 16.38 -31.38 -18.84
C GLY A 21 15.08 -30.89 -19.48
N PRO A 22 14.84 -31.19 -20.78
CA PRO A 22 13.64 -30.77 -21.50
C PRO A 22 12.35 -31.38 -20.93
N ASP A 23 12.45 -32.57 -20.33
CA ASP A 23 11.29 -33.27 -19.76
C ASP A 23 10.90 -32.72 -18.38
N LYS A 24 11.86 -32.19 -17.61
CA LYS A 24 11.61 -31.70 -16.24
C LYS A 24 11.13 -30.27 -16.19
N LEU A 25 11.57 -29.42 -17.10
CA LEU A 25 11.13 -28.02 -17.18
C LEU A 25 9.60 -27.83 -17.26
N PRO A 26 8.85 -28.53 -18.14
CA PRO A 26 7.40 -28.36 -18.21
C PRO A 26 6.71 -28.80 -16.92
N ASP A 27 7.22 -29.83 -16.25
CA ASP A 27 6.69 -30.29 -14.96
C ASP A 27 6.93 -29.27 -13.85
N LEU A 28 8.13 -28.68 -13.78
CA LEU A 28 8.45 -27.60 -12.84
C LEU A 28 7.59 -26.35 -13.09
N ALA A 29 7.42 -25.96 -14.36
CA ALA A 29 6.57 -24.84 -14.74
C ALA A 29 5.11 -25.08 -14.33
N ARG A 30 4.58 -26.29 -14.52
CA ARG A 30 3.22 -26.67 -14.10
C ARG A 30 3.06 -26.61 -12.58
N GLN A 31 4.05 -27.09 -11.83
CA GLN A 31 4.05 -27.03 -10.36
C GLN A 31 4.06 -25.57 -9.87
N ALA A 32 4.96 -24.75 -10.39
CA ALA A 32 5.03 -23.33 -10.08
C ALA A 32 3.73 -22.60 -10.42
N ALA A 33 3.17 -22.86 -11.62
CA ALA A 33 1.88 -22.29 -12.02
C ALA A 33 0.74 -22.73 -11.08
N GLY A 34 0.75 -23.98 -10.62
CA GLY A 34 -0.18 -24.49 -9.62
C GLY A 34 -0.08 -23.76 -8.29
N LEU A 35 1.14 -23.52 -7.79
CA LEU A 35 1.38 -22.76 -6.57
C LEU A 35 0.90 -21.31 -6.70
N VAL A 36 1.21 -20.64 -7.80
CA VAL A 36 0.75 -19.27 -8.07
C VAL A 36 -0.77 -19.20 -8.11
N ARG A 37 -1.43 -20.15 -8.79
CA ARG A 37 -2.90 -20.20 -8.84
C ARG A 37 -3.51 -20.39 -7.46
N ARG A 38 -3.00 -21.33 -6.67
CA ARG A 38 -3.46 -21.58 -5.29
C ARG A 38 -3.26 -20.35 -4.40
N GLY A 39 -2.08 -19.73 -4.47
CA GLY A 39 -1.79 -18.50 -3.73
C GLY A 39 -2.74 -17.36 -4.10
N ARG A 40 -3.05 -17.20 -5.39
CA ARG A 40 -4.04 -16.21 -5.86
C ARG A 40 -5.45 -16.51 -5.32
N THR A 41 -5.88 -17.77 -5.31
CA THR A 41 -7.17 -18.16 -4.74
C THR A 41 -7.24 -17.84 -3.25
N ILE A 42 -6.22 -18.25 -2.47
CA ILE A 42 -6.17 -17.96 -1.03
C ILE A 42 -6.21 -16.45 -0.77
N ALA A 43 -5.41 -15.68 -1.52
CA ALA A 43 -5.39 -14.22 -1.38
C ALA A 43 -6.74 -13.57 -1.71
N ASN A 44 -7.50 -14.12 -2.66
CA ASN A 44 -8.83 -13.62 -2.97
C ASN A 44 -9.85 -13.99 -1.87
N THR A 45 -9.83 -15.24 -1.39
CA THR A 45 -10.72 -15.69 -0.31
C THR A 45 -10.52 -14.86 0.96
N VAL A 46 -9.28 -14.61 1.38
CA VAL A 46 -8.99 -13.77 2.55
C VAL A 46 -9.48 -12.33 2.35
N ARG A 47 -9.36 -11.77 1.14
CA ARG A 47 -9.93 -10.45 0.83
C ARG A 47 -11.45 -10.44 0.91
N ASP A 48 -12.10 -11.49 0.41
CA ASP A 48 -13.56 -11.62 0.43
C ASP A 48 -14.07 -11.74 1.87
N GLU A 49 -13.40 -12.52 2.73
CA GLU A 49 -13.70 -12.65 4.16
C GLU A 49 -13.51 -11.31 4.90
N LEU A 50 -12.39 -10.61 4.69
CA LEU A 50 -12.13 -9.30 5.29
C LEU A 50 -13.17 -8.25 4.88
N ARG A 51 -13.62 -8.28 3.62
CA ARG A 51 -14.66 -7.39 3.09
C ARG A 51 -16.03 -7.68 3.71
N GLU A 52 -16.33 -8.95 4.00
CA GLU A 52 -17.58 -9.36 4.65
C GLU A 52 -17.62 -8.98 6.14
N GLU A 53 -16.49 -9.13 6.85
CA GLU A 53 -16.41 -8.87 8.29
C GLU A 53 -16.20 -7.39 8.65
N LEU A 54 -15.36 -6.68 7.90
CA LEU A 54 -14.95 -5.31 8.23
C LEU A 54 -15.65 -4.25 7.36
N GLY A 55 -16.42 -4.68 6.35
CA GLY A 55 -17.09 -3.81 5.40
C GLY A 55 -16.22 -3.43 4.19
N PRO A 56 -16.83 -2.82 3.16
CA PRO A 56 -16.20 -2.55 1.87
C PRO A 56 -15.00 -1.58 1.95
N GLU A 57 -14.83 -0.88 3.06
CA GLU A 57 -13.76 0.10 3.29
C GLU A 57 -12.36 -0.55 3.42
N TYR A 58 -12.31 -1.85 3.77
CA TYR A 58 -11.07 -2.62 3.91
C TYR A 58 -10.79 -3.58 2.74
N ALA A 59 -11.71 -3.65 1.77
CA ALA A 59 -11.60 -4.52 0.59
C ALA A 59 -10.47 -4.09 -0.37
N ASP A 60 -10.17 -2.79 -0.37
CA ASP A 60 -9.17 -2.16 -1.24
C ASP A 60 -7.83 -1.93 -0.53
N LEU A 61 -7.52 -2.69 0.52
CA LEU A 61 -6.15 -2.81 1.03
C LEU A 61 -5.30 -3.53 -0.03
N GLU A 62 -4.88 -2.78 -1.04
CA GLU A 62 -3.86 -3.18 -1.98
C GLU A 62 -2.60 -3.53 -1.19
N LEU A 63 -1.90 -4.60 -1.56
CA LEU A 63 -0.62 -4.97 -0.94
C LEU A 63 0.43 -3.84 -0.99
N THR A 64 0.20 -2.80 -1.81
CA THR A 64 0.96 -1.55 -1.88
C THR A 64 0.74 -0.62 -0.66
N ASP A 65 -0.39 -0.73 0.02
CA ASP A 65 -0.75 0.05 1.21
C ASP A 65 -0.32 -0.61 2.54
N LEU A 66 0.16 -1.86 2.48
CA LEU A 66 0.89 -2.51 3.57
C LEU A 66 2.36 -2.05 3.69
N ASP A 67 2.71 -0.89 3.12
CA ASP A 67 3.98 -0.23 3.39
C ASP A 67 3.75 0.80 4.52
N PRO A 68 4.06 0.47 5.79
CA PRO A 68 3.65 1.28 6.96
C PRO A 68 4.16 2.72 6.87
N ARG A 69 5.24 2.94 6.13
CA ARG A 69 5.81 4.28 5.88
C ARG A 69 4.87 5.18 5.08
N ARG A 70 4.13 4.66 4.09
CA ARG A 70 3.21 5.45 3.27
C ARG A 70 1.92 5.79 3.99
N PHE A 71 1.42 4.88 4.82
CA PHE A 71 0.27 5.14 5.69
C PHE A 71 0.59 6.24 6.70
N VAL A 72 1.70 6.12 7.43
CA VAL A 72 2.17 7.14 8.37
C VAL A 72 2.45 8.46 7.66
N ALA A 73 3.08 8.44 6.47
CA ALA A 73 3.34 9.66 5.71
C ALA A 73 2.05 10.40 5.28
N ARG A 74 0.98 9.68 4.91
CA ARG A 74 -0.33 10.29 4.60
C ARG A 74 -0.95 10.92 5.85
N GLN A 75 -1.00 10.17 6.95
CA GLN A 75 -1.56 10.65 8.22
C GLN A 75 -0.81 11.88 8.76
N VAL A 76 0.52 11.87 8.71
CA VAL A 76 1.34 13.03 9.11
C VAL A 76 1.10 14.24 8.22
N ARG A 77 1.03 14.05 6.89
CA ARG A 77 0.75 15.15 5.96
C ARG A 77 -0.63 15.75 6.17
N GLU A 78 -1.64 14.92 6.40
CA GLU A 78 -3.00 15.36 6.68
C GLU A 78 -3.08 16.11 8.01
N ALA A 79 -2.42 15.61 9.06
CA ALA A 79 -2.32 16.30 10.34
C ALA A 79 -1.60 17.66 10.23
N VAL A 80 -0.54 17.76 9.42
CA VAL A 80 0.15 19.03 9.16
C VAL A 80 -0.75 20.02 8.42
N LEU A 81 -1.45 19.57 7.38
CA LEU A 81 -2.40 20.42 6.64
C LEU A 81 -3.57 20.88 7.52
N ALA A 82 -4.05 20.02 8.42
CA ALA A 82 -5.09 20.36 9.38
C ALA A 82 -4.60 21.35 10.44
N ALA A 83 -3.36 21.20 10.92
CA ALA A 83 -2.73 22.16 11.82
C ALA A 83 -2.53 23.52 11.15
N ASP A 84 -2.00 23.55 9.92
CA ASP A 84 -1.85 24.79 9.13
C ASP A 84 -3.21 25.47 8.89
N ALA A 85 -4.27 24.69 8.63
CA ALA A 85 -5.63 25.23 8.45
C ALA A 85 -6.24 25.76 9.76
N ALA A 86 -5.97 25.11 10.89
CA ALA A 86 -6.40 25.58 12.21
C ALA A 86 -5.66 26.87 12.60
N GLU A 87 -4.36 26.95 12.34
CA GLU A 87 -3.53 28.14 12.55
C GLU A 87 -3.98 29.31 11.67
N ALA A 88 -4.33 29.04 10.41
CA ALA A 88 -4.87 30.05 9.50
C ALA A 88 -6.26 30.56 9.92
N ALA A 89 -7.09 29.70 10.54
CA ALA A 89 -8.38 30.10 11.09
C ALA A 89 -8.25 30.95 12.36
N ASP A 90 -7.24 30.65 13.19
CA ASP A 90 -6.93 31.42 14.40
C ASP A 90 -6.31 32.79 14.07
N ALA A 91 -5.60 32.89 12.95
CA ALA A 91 -5.01 34.14 12.46
C ALA A 91 -6.03 35.16 11.92
N ASP A 92 -7.25 34.73 11.60
CA ASP A 92 -8.33 35.59 11.09
C ASP A 92 -9.22 36.15 12.22
N LEU A 93 -8.82 35.93 13.48
CA LEU A 93 -9.47 36.54 14.64
C LEU A 93 -9.12 38.03 14.71
N PRO A 94 -10.11 38.93 14.89
CA PRO A 94 -9.85 40.34 15.14
C PRO A 94 -8.87 40.49 16.31
N PRO A 95 -7.90 41.42 16.24
CA PRO A 95 -7.00 41.67 17.36
C PRO A 95 -7.84 42.06 18.58
N LEU A 96 -7.60 41.36 19.69
CA LEU A 96 -8.30 41.61 20.96
C LEU A 96 -8.09 43.06 21.40
N ASP A 97 -9.16 43.74 21.78
CA ASP A 97 -9.06 45.11 22.28
C ASP A 97 -8.32 45.14 23.63
N ALA A 98 -7.64 46.25 23.93
CA ALA A 98 -6.80 46.38 25.12
C ALA A 98 -7.61 46.20 26.42
N GLY A 99 -7.49 45.03 27.05
CA GLY A 99 -8.21 44.66 28.28
C GLY A 99 -9.23 43.54 28.10
N GLU A 100 -9.44 43.05 26.88
CA GLU A 100 -10.26 41.89 26.60
C GLU A 100 -9.48 40.61 26.91
N LEU A 101 -10.04 39.76 27.76
CA LEU A 101 -9.44 38.48 28.12
C LEU A 101 -9.83 37.45 27.07
N PRO A 102 -8.89 36.63 26.56
CA PRO A 102 -9.23 35.57 25.64
C PRO A 102 -10.27 34.63 26.28
N PRO A 103 -11.26 34.14 25.51
CA PRO A 103 -12.26 33.23 26.04
C PRO A 103 -11.56 32.01 26.61
N TYR A 104 -11.74 31.76 27.91
CA TYR A 104 -11.20 30.60 28.60
C TYR A 104 -12.34 29.65 28.97
N ASP A 105 -12.15 28.36 28.69
CA ASP A 105 -13.08 27.31 29.04
C ASP A 105 -12.81 26.86 30.50
N LEU A 106 -13.82 27.01 31.36
CA LEU A 106 -13.76 26.63 32.78
C LEU A 106 -14.00 25.13 33.02
N ASP A 107 -14.46 24.41 31.99
CA ASP A 107 -14.81 22.99 32.08
C ASP A 107 -13.68 22.06 31.58
N ALA A 108 -12.56 22.61 31.10
CA ALA A 108 -11.38 21.84 30.71
C ALA A 108 -10.67 21.27 31.96
N THR A 109 -10.77 19.95 32.18
CA THR A 109 -10.15 19.19 33.28
C THR A 109 -9.02 18.29 32.78
#